data_AF-A0A9X0B6B0-F1
#
_entry.id   AF-A0A9X0B6B0-F1
#
_cell.length_a   1.000
_cell.length_b   1.000
_cell.length_c   1.000
_cell.angle_alpha   90.00
_cell.angle_beta   90.00
_cell.angle_gamma   90.00
#
_symmetry.space_group_name_H-M   'P 1'
#
loop_
_entity.id
_entity.type
_entity.pdbx_description
1 polymer ?
#
loop_
_entity_poly.entity_id
_entity_poly.type
_entity_poly.pdbx_seq_one_letter_code
_entity_poly.pdbx_strand_id
1 'polypeptide(L)'
;MPDQLRYDTLHCSGMNPIAKTPNIDNFAARGVRLKECYVQASVCTQSRCSMFTGLYPHVSGYRSLENLLKPREQNLFRSLKEGGYHIACMARRGDLFASTVTELSLTEYRFLEPLEVSKIIGGDEVERLEEERTI
;
A
#
# COMPACT_ATOMS: atom_id res chain seq x y z
N MET A 1 -2.09 1.07 -3.85
CA MET A 1 -0.68 1.33 -4.20
C MET A 1 0.01 -0.01 -4.38
N PRO A 2 0.64 -0.30 -5.53
CA PRO A 2 1.41 -1.53 -5.72
C PRO A 2 2.65 -1.52 -4.81
N ASP A 3 3.00 -2.66 -4.23
CA ASP A 3 4.25 -2.82 -3.48
C ASP A 3 5.39 -3.24 -4.42
N GLN A 4 6.61 -2.79 -4.12
CA GLN A 4 7.84 -3.12 -4.87
C GLN A 4 7.80 -2.89 -6.39
N LEU A 5 6.88 -2.07 -6.90
CA LEU A 5 6.84 -1.72 -8.32
C LEU A 5 8.07 -0.88 -8.68
N ARG A 6 8.92 -1.44 -9.53
CA ARG A 6 10.06 -0.71 -10.10
C ARG A 6 9.57 0.31 -11.12
N TYR A 7 10.21 1.47 -11.16
CA TYR A 7 9.89 2.53 -12.13
C TYR A 7 10.11 2.10 -13.58
N ASP A 8 11.16 1.31 -13.84
CA ASP A 8 11.59 0.89 -15.18
C ASP A 8 10.79 -0.27 -15.77
N THR A 9 9.83 -0.84 -15.03
CA THR A 9 8.99 -1.96 -15.53
C THR A 9 7.71 -1.50 -16.21
N LEU A 10 7.45 -0.19 -16.24
CA LEU A 10 6.31 0.40 -16.95
C LEU A 10 6.74 0.84 -18.35
N HIS A 11 5.92 0.55 -19.38
CA HIS A 11 6.23 0.96 -20.75
C HIS A 11 6.33 2.48 -20.88
N CYS A 12 5.41 3.23 -20.24
CA CYS A 12 5.42 4.68 -20.23
C CYS A 12 6.66 5.32 -19.55
N SER A 13 7.50 4.55 -18.85
CA SER A 13 8.81 5.02 -18.36
C SER A 13 9.78 5.35 -19.51
N GLY A 14 9.63 4.65 -20.64
CA GLY A 14 10.55 4.70 -21.79
C GLY A 14 11.81 3.84 -21.63
N MET A 15 11.98 3.14 -20.51
CA MET A 15 13.19 2.36 -20.21
C MET A 15 13.06 0.88 -20.58
N ASN A 16 11.84 0.34 -20.64
CA ASN A 16 11.58 -1.06 -20.97
C ASN A 16 10.61 -1.17 -22.17
N PRO A 17 11.12 -1.39 -23.39
CA PRO A 17 10.28 -1.47 -24.59
C PRO A 17 9.43 -2.75 -24.66
N ILE A 18 9.76 -3.77 -23.86
CA ILE A 18 9.06 -5.07 -23.87
C ILE A 18 7.85 -5.04 -22.91
N ALA A 19 7.86 -4.16 -21.90
CA ALA A 19 6.75 -4.01 -20.97
C ALA A 19 5.44 -3.67 -21.70
N LYS A 20 4.35 -4.34 -21.31
CA LYS A 20 3.00 -4.10 -21.84
C LYS A 20 2.09 -3.66 -20.70
N THR A 21 1.91 -2.35 -20.54
CA THR A 21 1.14 -1.74 -19.45
C THR A 21 0.06 -0.77 -19.95
N PRO A 22 -0.80 -1.18 -20.90
CA PRO A 22 -1.63 -0.26 -21.70
C PRO A 22 -2.56 0.63 -20.86
N ASN A 23 -3.08 0.11 -19.74
CA ASN A 23 -3.96 0.88 -18.85
C ASN A 23 -3.20 1.99 -18.11
N ILE A 24 -1.97 1.70 -17.65
CA ILE A 24 -1.12 2.67 -16.96
C ILE A 24 -0.59 3.69 -17.97
N ASP A 25 -0.24 3.25 -19.18
CA ASP A 25 0.26 4.13 -20.23
C ASP A 25 -0.81 5.13 -20.67
N ASN A 26 -2.05 4.67 -20.83
CA ASN A 26 -3.19 5.54 -21.15
C ASN A 26 -3.52 6.50 -20.01
N PHE A 27 -3.34 6.09 -18.75
CA PHE A 27 -3.47 7.01 -17.62
C PHE A 27 -2.37 8.07 -17.64
N ALA A 28 -1.12 7.69 -17.89
CA ALA A 28 0.01 8.60 -17.99
C ALA A 28 -0.14 9.60 -19.15
N ALA A 29 -0.71 9.18 -20.29
CA ALA A 29 -0.95 10.05 -21.44
C ALA A 29 -1.99 11.15 -21.19
N ARG A 30 -2.91 10.93 -20.23
CA ARG A 30 -3.97 11.89 -19.87
C ARG A 30 -3.65 12.69 -18.61
N GLY A 31 -2.52 12.43 -17.96
CA GLY A 31 -2.14 13.02 -16.69
C GLY A 31 -0.73 13.60 -16.69
N VAL A 32 -0.19 13.80 -15.49
CA VAL A 32 1.19 14.25 -15.28
C VAL A 32 2.01 13.11 -14.70
N ARG A 33 3.15 12.83 -15.32
CA ARG A 33 4.11 11.83 -14.84
C ARG A 33 5.34 12.51 -14.26
N LEU A 34 5.60 12.25 -12.98
CA LEU A 34 6.84 12.68 -12.31
C LEU A 34 7.95 11.70 -12.64
N LYS A 35 9.02 12.16 -13.30
CA LYS A 35 10.18 11.34 -13.65
C LYS A 35 11.15 11.17 -12.48
N GLU A 36 11.24 12.21 -11.65
CA GLU A 36 12.13 12.29 -10.49
C GLU A 36 11.30 12.29 -9.20
N CYS A 37 10.73 11.13 -8.86
CA CYS A 37 9.89 10.95 -7.67
C CYS A 37 10.51 9.89 -6.75
N TYR A 38 11.03 10.32 -5.61
CA TYR A 38 11.76 9.46 -4.67
C TYR A 38 10.96 9.21 -3.39
N VAL A 39 11.04 7.99 -2.90
CA VAL A 39 10.54 7.61 -1.56
C VAL A 39 11.53 8.05 -0.48
N GLN A 40 11.03 8.35 0.71
CA GLN A 40 11.88 8.77 1.84
C GLN A 40 12.57 7.61 2.56
N ALA A 41 12.15 6.37 2.29
CA ALA A 41 12.78 5.14 2.74
C ALA A 41 12.49 4.02 1.73
N SER A 42 13.42 3.09 1.57
CA SER A 42 13.30 1.94 0.66
C SER A 42 12.59 0.72 1.27
N VAL A 43 12.09 0.84 2.51
CA VAL A 43 11.42 -0.23 3.26
C VAL A 43 9.95 0.15 3.51
N CYS A 44 9.05 -0.84 3.45
CA CYS A 44 7.60 -0.64 3.34
C CYS A 44 7.01 0.24 4.46
N THR A 45 7.14 -0.13 5.74
CA THR A 45 6.55 0.62 6.86
C THR A 45 7.01 2.08 6.86
N GLN A 46 8.32 2.32 6.74
CA GLN A 46 8.91 3.65 6.79
C GLN A 46 8.47 4.51 5.60
N SER A 47 8.47 3.92 4.40
CA SER A 47 8.04 4.58 3.17
C SER A 47 6.56 4.98 3.23
N ARG A 48 5.69 4.06 3.66
CA ARG A 48 4.24 4.28 3.78
C ARG A 48 3.94 5.31 4.86
N CYS A 49 4.54 5.20 6.05
CA CYS A 49 4.32 6.17 7.11
C CYS A 49 4.75 7.57 6.67
N SER A 50 5.91 7.70 6.01
CA SER A 50 6.35 8.99 5.48
C SER A 50 5.38 9.55 4.43
N MET A 51 4.94 8.70 3.48
CA MET A 51 4.00 9.10 2.42
C MET A 51 2.67 9.61 2.98
N PHE A 52 2.10 8.94 4.00
CA PHE A 52 0.78 9.30 4.52
C PHE A 52 0.81 10.36 5.62
N THR A 53 1.94 10.57 6.29
CA THR A 53 2.10 11.67 7.27
C THR A 53 2.62 12.95 6.62
N GLY A 54 3.28 12.86 5.46
CA GLY A 54 4.01 13.97 4.85
C GLY A 54 5.31 14.33 5.57
N LEU A 55 5.75 13.51 6.53
CA LEU A 55 6.94 13.74 7.33
C LEU A 55 8.08 12.81 6.91
N TYR A 56 9.33 13.28 7.02
CA TYR A 56 10.48 12.39 6.86
C TYR A 56 10.49 11.32 7.97
N PRO A 57 10.98 10.09 7.70
CA PRO A 57 11.01 9.01 8.69
C PRO A 57 11.71 9.37 10.01
N HIS A 58 12.72 10.25 9.97
CA HIS A 58 13.47 10.67 11.15
C HIS A 58 12.66 11.56 12.10
N VAL A 59 11.62 12.26 11.62
CA VAL A 59 10.79 13.16 12.44
C VAL A 59 9.92 12.37 13.41
N SER A 60 9.29 11.30 12.93
CA SER A 60 8.41 10.42 13.72
C SER A 60 9.10 9.17 14.28
N GLY A 61 10.37 8.96 13.94
CA GLY A 61 11.16 7.83 14.44
C GLY A 61 10.79 6.49 13.82
N TYR A 62 10.37 6.47 12.55
CA TYR A 62 10.10 5.23 11.82
C TYR A 62 11.43 4.57 11.43
N ARG A 63 11.95 3.65 12.26
CA ARG A 63 13.28 3.03 12.11
C ARG A 63 13.25 1.55 11.75
N SER A 64 12.11 0.89 11.92
CA SER A 64 11.92 -0.54 11.60
C SER A 64 10.53 -0.80 11.02
N LEU A 65 10.31 -2.05 10.60
CA LEU A 65 9.01 -2.53 10.14
C LEU A 65 7.93 -2.51 11.23
N GLU A 66 8.34 -2.58 12.50
CA GLU A 66 7.46 -2.63 13.67
C GLU A 66 7.06 -1.23 14.15
N ASN A 67 7.73 -0.18 13.68
CA ASN A 67 7.39 1.19 14.02
C ASN A 67 6.23 1.68 13.16
N LEU A 68 5.03 1.23 13.49
CA LEU A 68 3.79 1.61 12.82
C LEU A 68 3.29 3.00 13.28
N LEU A 69 2.38 3.58 12.49
CA LEU A 69 1.76 4.87 12.75
C LEU A 69 0.92 4.83 14.04
N LYS A 70 1.13 5.78 14.94
CA LYS A 70 0.58 5.81 16.30
C LYS A 70 -0.72 6.64 16.37
N PRO A 71 -1.61 6.41 17.36
CA PRO A 71 -2.92 7.10 17.45
C PRO A 71 -2.86 8.63 17.47
N ARG A 72 -1.76 9.18 17.99
CA ARG A 72 -1.52 10.63 18.13
C ARG A 72 -0.94 11.28 16.87
N GLU A 73 -0.54 10.49 15.87
CA GLU A 73 0.05 11.00 14.64
C GLU A 73 -1.05 11.30 13.62
N GLN A 74 -1.10 12.54 13.14
CA GLN A 74 -1.98 12.90 12.03
C GLN A 74 -1.51 12.24 10.74
N ASN A 75 -2.45 11.88 9.89
CA ASN A 75 -2.18 11.30 8.59
C ASN A 75 -3.25 11.73 7.59
N LEU A 76 -2.94 11.58 6.30
CA LEU A 76 -3.79 12.00 5.20
C LEU A 76 -5.22 11.43 5.32
N PHE A 77 -5.37 10.15 5.65
CA PHE A 77 -6.69 9.52 5.76
C PHE A 77 -7.51 10.12 6.89
N ARG A 78 -6.90 10.28 8.07
CA ARG A 78 -7.55 10.92 9.22
C ARG A 78 -7.97 12.35 8.92
N SER A 79 -7.09 13.14 8.30
CA SER A 79 -7.39 14.53 7.94
C SER A 79 -8.56 14.62 6.96
N LEU A 80 -8.62 13.73 5.95
CA LEU A 80 -9.76 13.68 5.03
C LEU A 80 -11.05 13.22 5.73
N LYS A 81 -10.97 12.23 6.62
CA LYS A 81 -12.13 11.76 7.40
C LYS A 81 -12.69 12.87 8.30
N GLU A 82 -11.83 13.59 9.00
CA GLU A 82 -12.20 14.76 9.82
C GLU A 82 -12.79 15.90 8.96
N GLY A 83 -12.38 16.00 7.69
CA GLY A 83 -12.98 16.88 6.69
C GLY A 83 -14.32 16.39 6.10
N GLY A 84 -14.88 15.29 6.60
CA GLY A 84 -16.18 14.77 6.17
C GLY A 84 -16.16 13.82 4.98
N TYR A 85 -14.97 13.40 4.51
CA TYR A 85 -14.86 12.41 3.44
C TYR A 85 -15.06 10.99 3.97
N HIS A 86 -15.77 10.16 3.19
CA HIS A 86 -15.82 8.73 3.43
C HIS A 86 -14.53 8.08 2.93
N ILE A 87 -13.78 7.44 3.83
CA ILE A 87 -12.49 6.83 3.53
C ILE A 87 -12.57 5.31 3.65
N ALA A 88 -12.39 4.62 2.53
CA ALA A 88 -12.36 3.17 2.46
C ALA A 88 -10.94 2.67 2.13
N CYS A 89 -10.45 1.67 2.85
CA CYS A 89 -9.19 0.98 2.54
C CYS A 89 -9.44 -0.50 2.29
N MET A 90 -9.35 -0.90 1.02
CA MET A 90 -9.50 -2.28 0.58
C MET A 90 -8.18 -3.03 0.75
N ALA A 91 -7.79 -3.24 2.01
CA ALA A 91 -6.62 -4.02 2.39
C ALA A 91 -6.79 -4.54 3.83
N ARG A 92 -5.99 -5.55 4.20
CA ARG A 92 -5.79 -5.87 5.62
C ARG A 92 -5.14 -4.65 6.30
N ARG A 93 -5.32 -4.50 7.63
CA ARG A 93 -4.78 -3.35 8.42
C ARG A 93 -3.36 -2.93 8.01
N GLY A 94 -2.54 -3.90 7.59
CA GLY A 94 -1.32 -3.68 6.84
C GLY A 94 -0.23 -3.01 7.67
N ASP A 95 0.97 -2.95 7.11
CA ASP A 95 2.21 -2.53 7.79
C ASP A 95 2.28 -0.99 7.97
N LEU A 96 1.13 -0.35 8.16
CA LEU A 96 0.98 1.11 8.29
C LEU A 96 0.44 1.49 9.67
N PHE A 97 -0.67 0.88 10.10
CA PHE A 97 -1.39 1.31 11.30
C PHE A 97 -1.05 0.44 12.49
N ALA A 98 -0.65 1.06 13.61
CA ALA A 98 -0.63 0.36 14.88
C ALA A 98 -2.05 -0.08 15.28
N SER A 99 -2.15 -0.94 16.29
CA SER A 99 -3.44 -1.33 16.86
C SER A 99 -4.26 -0.07 17.21
N THR A 100 -5.57 -0.13 16.96
CA THR A 100 -6.56 0.96 17.22
C THR A 100 -6.44 2.23 16.37
N VAL A 101 -5.45 2.34 15.47
CA VAL A 101 -5.25 3.54 14.63
C VAL A 101 -6.10 3.52 13.36
N THR A 102 -6.42 2.32 12.88
CA THR A 102 -7.20 2.11 11.66
C THR A 102 -8.58 2.77 11.75
N GLU A 103 -9.27 2.61 12.88
CA GLU A 103 -10.62 3.14 13.12
C GLU A 103 -10.62 4.67 13.22
N LEU A 104 -9.52 5.26 13.69
CA LEU A 104 -9.34 6.72 13.72
C LEU A 104 -9.17 7.28 12.31
N SER A 105 -8.56 6.52 11.40
CA SER A 105 -8.15 7.00 10.08
C SER A 105 -9.11 6.62 8.96
N LEU A 106 -9.88 5.54 9.12
CA LEU A 106 -10.70 4.95 8.06
C LEU A 106 -12.16 4.85 8.49
N THR A 107 -13.08 4.95 7.53
CA THR A 107 -14.52 4.71 7.72
C THR A 107 -14.87 3.25 7.45
N GLU A 108 -14.25 2.68 6.42
CA GLU A 108 -14.39 1.29 6.03
C GLU A 108 -13.01 0.69 5.74
N TYR A 109 -12.77 -0.56 6.17
CA TYR A 109 -11.52 -1.24 5.92
C TYR A 109 -11.70 -2.77 5.97
N ARG A 110 -10.77 -3.51 5.34
CA ARG A 110 -10.86 -4.96 4.99
C ARG A 110 -11.67 -5.20 3.71
N PHE A 111 -11.51 -6.40 3.16
CA PHE A 111 -12.37 -6.88 2.08
C PHE A 111 -13.75 -7.24 2.64
N LEU A 112 -14.81 -6.97 1.88
CA LEU A 112 -16.21 -7.29 2.23
C LEU A 112 -16.42 -8.79 2.48
N GLU A 113 -15.64 -9.64 1.81
CA GLU A 113 -15.55 -11.07 2.04
C GLU A 113 -14.08 -11.46 2.26
N PRO A 114 -13.75 -12.42 3.14
CA PRO A 114 -12.44 -13.03 3.16
C PRO A 114 -12.13 -13.57 1.75
N LEU A 115 -10.97 -13.23 1.21
CA LEU A 115 -10.48 -13.84 -0.03
C LEU A 115 -10.32 -15.35 0.23
N GLU A 116 -11.29 -16.14 -0.21
CA GLU A 116 -11.14 -17.59 -0.25
C GLU A 116 -10.11 -17.91 -1.32
N VAL A 117 -8.90 -18.18 -0.85
CA VAL A 117 -7.74 -18.52 -1.67
C VAL A 117 -8.08 -19.69 -2.61
N SER A 118 -8.93 -20.61 -2.16
CA SER A 118 -9.50 -21.75 -2.91
C SER A 118 -10.30 -21.37 -4.17
N LYS A 119 -10.81 -20.14 -4.26
CA LYS A 119 -11.51 -19.65 -5.46
C LYS A 119 -10.57 -19.07 -6.52
N ILE A 120 -9.30 -18.83 -6.18
CA ILE A 120 -8.31 -18.13 -7.02
C ILE A 120 -7.27 -19.09 -7.56
N ILE A 121 -6.73 -19.94 -6.68
CA ILE A 121 -5.88 -21.07 -7.01
C ILE A 121 -6.75 -22.29 -6.81
N GLY A 122 -6.96 -23.08 -7.87
CA GLY A 122 -7.86 -24.24 -7.84
C GLY A 122 -7.59 -25.11 -6.62
N GLY A 123 -8.62 -25.75 -6.07
CA GLY A 123 -8.62 -26.38 -4.74
C GLY A 123 -7.39 -27.24 -4.41
N ASP A 124 -6.80 -27.90 -5.40
CA ASP A 124 -5.60 -28.76 -5.26
C ASP A 124 -4.31 -28.02 -4.86
N GLU A 125 -4.22 -26.70 -5.05
CA GLU A 125 -3.05 -25.90 -4.66
C GLU A 125 -3.13 -25.38 -3.22
N VAL A 126 -4.34 -25.33 -2.64
CA VAL A 126 -4.58 -24.86 -1.27
C VAL A 126 -4.18 -25.91 -0.24
N GLU A 127 -4.50 -27.19 -0.47
CA GLU A 127 -4.10 -28.29 0.41
C GLU A 127 -2.57 -28.36 0.58
N ARG A 128 -1.84 -28.15 -0.51
CA ARG A 128 -0.36 -28.19 -0.51
C ARG A 128 0.27 -27.07 0.32
N LEU A 129 -0.34 -25.89 0.34
CA LEU A 129 0.12 -24.72 1.10
C LEU A 129 -0.28 -24.76 2.58
N GLU A 130 -1.34 -25.51 2.93
CA GLU A 130 -1.74 -25.76 4.31
C GLU A 130 -0.84 -26.80 4.99
N GLU A 131 -0.38 -27.82 4.25
CA GLU A 131 0.62 -28.79 4.73
C GLU A 131 1.99 -28.15 5.04
N GLU A 132 2.45 -27.21 4.20
CA GLU A 132 3.74 -26.51 4.41
C GLU A 132 3.73 -25.51 5.59
N ARG A 133 2.55 -25.10 6.08
CA ARG A 133 2.40 -24.18 7.23
C ARG A 133 2.46 -24.85 8.60
N THR A 134 2.48 -26.19 8.64
CA THR A 134 2.40 -26.98 9.88
C THR A 134 3.77 -27.54 10.30
N ILE A 135 4.87 -27.11 9.66
CA ILE A 135 6.26 -27.47 9.98
C ILE A 135 7.03 -26.25 10.48
#